data_AF-A0A959XUW1-F1
#
_entry.id   AF-A0A959XUW1-F1
#
_cell.length_a   1.000
_cell.length_b   1.000
_cell.length_c   1.000
_cell.angle_alpha   90.00
_cell.angle_beta   90.00
_cell.angle_gamma   90.00
#
_symmetry.space_group_name_H-M   'P 1'
#
loop_
_entity.id
_entity.type
_entity.pdbx_description
1 polymer ?
#
loop_
_entity_poly.entity_id
_entity_poly.type
_entity_poly.pdbx_seq_one_letter_code
_entity_poly.pdbx_strand_id
1 'polypeptide(L)'
;RVKILTEHRPFPSDTYALASHIRFHGLDPKQHLVEVQPREGEHTLRTEDILAKIEELGDELALVLFGGVQYYTGQFFDIAAIAEKTHAVGAHAGFDLAHAAGNVPLRLHDWQVDFACWCTYKYLNSGPGSVGGAFIHERHLKSDLPRFAGWWGHDKKTRFLMGPEFNPMPTAEGWQVSNAPVLNMAIHFLSLTQFVNAGMERLREKSLLLTGYAEAVIKEVGAKHGVNLEIITPADPAQRGCQLSVIAHGKGKLLYDRLTQEYVSVDWRAPNVIRLAPVPMYNSFEDVYRFGQALEKCLGGKMNAGNGDRRIMTGE
;
A
#
# COMPACT_ATOMS: atom_id res chain seq x y z
N ARG A 1 21.24 -16.63 7.61
CA ARG A 1 20.27 -15.84 6.82
C ARG A 1 20.49 -14.36 7.10
N VAL A 2 20.77 -13.57 6.07
CA VAL A 2 21.12 -12.13 6.20
C VAL A 2 20.50 -11.24 5.12
N LYS A 3 19.96 -11.81 4.04
CA LYS A 3 19.35 -11.04 2.94
C LYS A 3 17.88 -10.75 3.25
N ILE A 4 17.43 -9.58 2.83
CA ILE A 4 16.02 -9.17 2.82
C ILE A 4 15.60 -8.99 1.37
N LEU A 5 14.49 -9.62 0.97
CA LEU A 5 13.92 -9.50 -0.36
C LEU A 5 12.71 -8.54 -0.33
N THR A 6 12.63 -7.62 -1.28
CA THR A 6 11.53 -6.65 -1.43
C THR A 6 11.20 -6.41 -2.91
N GLU A 7 10.09 -5.72 -3.21
CA GLU A 7 9.72 -5.38 -4.58
C GLU A 7 10.63 -4.31 -5.19
N HIS A 8 10.61 -4.14 -6.52
CA HIS A 8 11.24 -2.98 -7.15
C HIS A 8 10.60 -1.68 -6.68
N ARG A 9 11.43 -0.73 -6.24
CA ARG A 9 11.01 0.59 -5.74
C ARG A 9 9.88 0.47 -4.71
N PRO A 10 10.16 -0.12 -3.53
CA PRO A 10 9.20 -0.09 -2.44
C PRO A 10 8.96 1.37 -2.00
N PHE A 11 7.93 1.59 -1.19
CA PHE A 11 7.67 2.94 -0.71
C PHE A 11 8.88 3.48 0.07
N PRO A 12 9.23 4.79 -0.05
CA PRO A 12 10.50 5.28 0.49
C PRO A 12 10.72 5.00 1.98
N SER A 13 9.66 5.04 2.79
CA SER A 13 9.76 4.76 4.23
C SER A 13 10.22 3.32 4.50
N ASP A 14 9.70 2.36 3.73
CA ASP A 14 10.06 0.94 3.78
C ASP A 14 11.52 0.75 3.35
N THR A 15 11.94 1.39 2.25
CA THR A 15 13.34 1.40 1.81
C THR A 15 14.27 1.87 2.92
N TYR A 16 13.92 2.97 3.60
CA TYR A 16 14.73 3.52 4.67
C TYR A 16 14.73 2.63 5.91
N ALA A 17 13.57 2.06 6.29
CA ALA A 17 13.44 1.13 7.41
C ALA A 17 14.29 -0.14 7.18
N LEU A 18 14.18 -0.77 6.01
CA LEU A 18 14.97 -1.94 5.65
C LEU A 18 16.48 -1.64 5.63
N ALA A 19 16.88 -0.55 4.95
CA ALA A 19 18.29 -0.20 4.86
C ALA A 19 18.89 0.17 6.23
N SER A 20 18.15 0.88 7.08
CA SER A 20 18.61 1.21 8.44
C SER A 20 18.67 -0.03 9.35
N HIS A 21 17.70 -0.94 9.24
CA HIS A 21 17.72 -2.22 9.96
C HIS A 21 18.94 -3.06 9.58
N ILE A 22 19.24 -3.20 8.28
CA ILE A 22 20.44 -3.89 7.80
C ILE A 22 21.72 -3.26 8.38
N ARG A 23 21.84 -1.92 8.35
CA ARG A 23 22.99 -1.20 8.94
C ARG A 23 23.10 -1.39 10.45
N PHE A 24 21.97 -1.42 11.16
CA PHE A 24 21.94 -1.66 12.61
C PHE A 24 22.55 -3.03 12.96
N HIS A 25 22.43 -4.01 12.07
CA HIS A 25 23.08 -5.32 12.19
C HIS A 25 24.52 -5.37 11.64
N GLY A 26 25.12 -4.23 11.29
CA GLY A 26 26.51 -4.14 10.81
C GLY A 26 26.71 -4.59 9.36
N LEU A 27 25.64 -4.67 8.57
CA LEU A 27 25.66 -5.14 7.18
C LEU A 27 25.49 -3.98 6.19
N ASP A 28 25.91 -4.17 4.93
CA ASP A 28 25.71 -3.19 3.85
C ASP A 28 24.38 -3.43 3.11
N PRO A 29 23.43 -2.47 3.12
CA PRO A 29 22.19 -2.57 2.35
C PRO A 29 22.38 -2.84 0.87
N LYS A 30 23.46 -2.37 0.24
CA LYS A 30 23.72 -2.63 -1.18
C LYS A 30 23.94 -4.10 -1.51
N GLN A 31 24.34 -4.90 -0.51
CA GLN A 31 24.61 -6.33 -0.67
C GLN A 31 23.48 -7.20 -0.11
N HIS A 32 22.74 -6.68 0.88
CA HIS A 32 21.80 -7.47 1.67
C HIS A 32 20.32 -7.12 1.42
N LEU A 33 20.02 -5.98 0.78
CA LEU A 33 18.68 -5.66 0.32
C LEU A 33 18.56 -6.04 -1.15
N VAL A 34 17.82 -7.11 -1.41
CA VAL A 34 17.58 -7.64 -2.77
C VAL A 34 16.22 -7.16 -3.25
N GLU A 35 16.19 -6.57 -4.44
CA GLU A 35 14.95 -6.15 -5.10
C GLU A 35 14.62 -7.10 -6.26
N VAL A 36 13.36 -7.55 -6.34
CA VAL A 36 12.85 -8.20 -7.55
C VAL A 36 12.56 -7.13 -8.59
N GLN A 37 13.29 -7.15 -9.72
CA GLN A 37 13.09 -6.21 -10.81
C GLN A 37 11.97 -6.68 -11.75
N PRO A 38 11.17 -5.77 -12.34
CA PRO A 38 10.30 -6.14 -13.44
C PRO A 38 11.14 -6.58 -14.65
N ARG A 39 10.55 -7.39 -15.53
CA ARG A 39 11.18 -7.74 -16.81
C ARG A 39 11.32 -6.52 -17.71
N GLU A 40 12.22 -6.59 -18.68
CA GLU A 40 12.40 -5.49 -19.64
C GLU A 40 11.08 -5.16 -20.35
N GLY A 41 10.71 -3.88 -20.34
CA GLY A 41 9.45 -3.40 -20.91
C GLY A 41 8.22 -3.56 -20.02
N GLU A 42 8.35 -4.14 -18.82
CA GLU A 42 7.25 -4.30 -17.86
C GLU A 42 7.35 -3.28 -16.71
N HIS A 43 6.18 -2.90 -16.18
CA HIS A 43 6.09 -2.01 -15.01
C HIS A 43 5.84 -2.77 -13.70
N THR A 44 5.28 -3.98 -13.80
CA THR A 44 4.83 -4.82 -12.70
C THR A 44 5.71 -6.05 -12.57
N LEU A 45 5.69 -6.69 -11.40
CA LEU A 45 6.42 -7.93 -11.18
C LEU A 45 5.55 -9.12 -11.54
N ARG A 46 6.15 -10.19 -12.06
CA ARG A 46 5.41 -11.44 -12.23
C ARG A 46 5.57 -12.31 -11.00
N THR A 47 4.49 -12.98 -10.58
CA THR A 47 4.52 -13.84 -9.39
C THR A 47 5.59 -14.91 -9.53
N GLU A 48 5.73 -15.54 -10.70
CA GLU A 48 6.76 -16.56 -10.94
C GLU A 48 8.20 -16.06 -10.72
N ASP A 49 8.48 -14.79 -11.04
CA ASP A 49 9.82 -14.21 -10.85
C ASP A 49 10.10 -13.93 -9.37
N ILE A 50 9.06 -13.52 -8.61
CA ILE A 50 9.16 -13.35 -7.16
C ILE A 50 9.44 -14.71 -6.50
N LEU A 51 8.66 -15.73 -6.84
CA LEU A 51 8.82 -17.07 -6.27
C LEU A 51 10.18 -17.70 -6.63
N ALA A 52 10.64 -17.52 -7.87
CA ALA A 52 11.95 -17.98 -8.31
C ALA A 52 13.08 -17.26 -7.56
N LYS A 53 12.95 -15.94 -7.30
CA LYS A 53 13.96 -15.20 -6.53
C LYS A 53 14.03 -15.66 -5.07
N ILE A 54 12.89 -15.98 -4.45
CA ILE A 54 12.86 -16.56 -3.10
C ILE A 54 13.63 -17.88 -3.07
N GLU A 55 13.41 -18.75 -4.05
CA GLU A 55 14.10 -20.04 -4.18
C GLU A 55 15.61 -19.88 -4.41
N GLU A 56 15.99 -18.96 -5.30
CA GLU A 56 17.39 -18.65 -5.60
C GLU A 56 18.16 -18.19 -4.35
N LEU A 57 17.54 -17.36 -3.50
CA LEU A 57 18.18 -16.85 -2.30
C LEU A 57 18.28 -17.90 -1.19
N GLY A 58 17.36 -18.87 -1.14
CA GLY A 58 17.42 -20.03 -0.26
C GLY A 58 17.83 -19.71 1.19
N ASP A 59 18.90 -20.36 1.66
CA ASP A 59 19.43 -20.23 3.02
C ASP A 59 20.05 -18.87 3.36
N GLU A 60 20.25 -18.00 2.37
CA GLU A 60 20.69 -16.63 2.61
C GLU A 60 19.52 -15.70 3.00
N LEU A 61 18.30 -16.03 2.59
CA LEU A 61 17.11 -15.21 2.80
C LEU A 61 16.65 -15.26 4.26
N ALA A 62 16.60 -14.11 4.92
CA ALA A 62 16.07 -13.97 6.27
C ALA A 62 14.60 -13.55 6.28
N LEU A 63 14.26 -12.61 5.38
CA LEU A 63 12.97 -11.94 5.38
C LEU A 63 12.56 -11.60 3.94
N VAL A 64 11.31 -11.85 3.61
CA VAL A 64 10.59 -11.17 2.52
C VAL A 64 9.77 -10.06 3.15
N LEU A 65 9.95 -8.81 2.71
CA LEU A 65 9.09 -7.69 3.09
C LEU A 65 8.60 -7.00 1.82
N PHE A 66 7.32 -7.23 1.50
CA PHE A 66 6.67 -6.67 0.33
C PHE A 66 5.52 -5.74 0.72
N GLY A 67 5.20 -4.76 -0.12
CA GLY A 67 3.86 -4.18 -0.09
C GLY A 67 2.80 -5.26 -0.35
N GLY A 68 1.61 -5.16 0.25
CA GLY A 68 0.46 -5.96 -0.15
C GLY A 68 -0.06 -5.49 -1.51
N VAL A 69 -0.25 -4.18 -1.64
CA VAL A 69 -0.53 -3.50 -2.91
C VAL A 69 0.57 -2.47 -3.16
N GLN A 70 1.24 -2.55 -4.31
CA GLN A 70 2.34 -1.66 -4.65
C GLN A 70 1.82 -0.23 -4.88
N TYR A 71 2.39 0.75 -4.17
CA TYR A 71 1.84 2.11 -4.10
C TYR A 71 1.81 2.86 -5.44
N TYR A 72 2.78 2.60 -6.31
CA TYR A 72 3.02 3.25 -7.60
C TYR A 72 2.28 2.56 -8.73
N THR A 73 2.41 1.24 -8.90
CA THR A 73 1.77 0.50 -10.00
C THR A 73 0.33 0.13 -9.67
N GLY A 74 -0.03 -0.02 -8.38
CA GLY A 74 -1.34 -0.51 -7.96
C GLY A 74 -1.48 -2.04 -8.02
N GLN A 75 -0.38 -2.75 -8.28
CA GLN A 75 -0.34 -4.20 -8.31
C GLN A 75 -0.64 -4.78 -6.93
N PHE A 76 -1.63 -5.66 -6.84
CA PHE A 76 -1.88 -6.51 -5.67
C PHE A 76 -1.09 -7.80 -5.83
N PHE A 77 -0.17 -8.06 -4.90
CA PHE A 77 0.67 -9.26 -4.94
C PHE A 77 -0.07 -10.47 -4.36
N ASP A 78 0.32 -11.67 -4.82
CA ASP A 78 -0.17 -12.94 -4.26
C ASP A 78 0.51 -13.22 -2.91
N ILE A 79 -0.01 -12.58 -1.86
CA ILE A 79 0.50 -12.67 -0.48
C ILE A 79 0.60 -14.12 -0.02
N ALA A 80 -0.39 -14.96 -0.37
CA ALA A 80 -0.43 -16.36 0.05
C ALA A 80 0.71 -17.16 -0.60
N ALA A 81 0.87 -17.07 -1.93
CA ALA A 81 1.94 -17.77 -2.63
C ALA A 81 3.33 -17.30 -2.20
N ILE A 82 3.50 -15.98 -1.97
CA ILE A 82 4.77 -15.41 -1.50
C ILE A 82 5.09 -15.95 -0.09
N ALA A 83 4.13 -15.93 0.84
CA ALA A 83 4.32 -16.44 2.19
C ALA A 83 4.70 -17.93 2.19
N GLU A 84 3.95 -18.76 1.45
CA GLU A 84 4.21 -20.20 1.33
C GLU A 84 5.63 -20.48 0.82
N LYS A 85 6.04 -19.83 -0.28
CA LYS A 85 7.38 -20.02 -0.86
C LYS A 85 8.48 -19.52 0.06
N THR A 86 8.23 -18.44 0.80
CA THR A 86 9.17 -17.89 1.79
C THR A 86 9.42 -18.87 2.92
N HIS A 87 8.36 -19.50 3.45
CA HIS A 87 8.51 -20.52 4.49
C HIS A 87 9.19 -21.79 3.99
N ALA A 88 8.99 -22.15 2.72
CA ALA A 88 9.64 -23.31 2.12
C ALA A 88 11.18 -23.23 2.12
N VAL A 89 11.76 -22.01 2.15
CA VAL A 89 13.21 -21.78 2.28
C VAL A 89 13.64 -21.42 3.72
N GLY A 90 12.71 -21.48 4.68
CA GLY A 90 12.97 -21.22 6.10
C GLY A 90 13.16 -19.75 6.46
N ALA A 91 12.69 -18.82 5.61
CA ALA A 91 12.67 -17.38 5.87
C ALA A 91 11.31 -16.93 6.45
N HIS A 92 11.22 -15.67 6.90
CA HIS A 92 9.97 -15.06 7.34
C HIS A 92 9.33 -14.19 6.25
N ALA A 93 8.00 -14.15 6.20
CA ALA A 93 7.20 -13.36 5.27
C ALA A 93 6.46 -12.24 6.02
N GLY A 94 6.89 -11.00 5.80
CA GLY A 94 6.26 -9.79 6.30
C GLY A 94 5.64 -8.96 5.17
N PHE A 95 4.60 -8.17 5.47
CA PHE A 95 3.98 -7.30 4.47
C PHE A 95 3.62 -5.90 5.01
N ASP A 96 3.92 -4.86 4.23
CA ASP A 96 3.31 -3.53 4.40
C ASP A 96 1.95 -3.50 3.69
N LEU A 97 0.88 -3.39 4.47
CA LEU A 97 -0.50 -3.43 4.00
C LEU A 97 -1.11 -2.02 3.90
N ALA A 98 -0.31 -0.95 3.83
CA ALA A 98 -0.79 0.41 3.81
C ALA A 98 -1.76 0.68 2.63
N HIS A 99 -1.52 0.07 1.47
CA HIS A 99 -2.43 0.16 0.32
C HIS A 99 -3.40 -1.03 0.20
N ALA A 100 -3.32 -2.02 1.10
CA ALA A 100 -4.16 -3.22 1.05
C ALA A 100 -5.29 -3.20 2.10
N ALA A 101 -5.00 -2.77 3.33
CA ALA A 101 -5.97 -2.73 4.43
C ALA A 101 -7.13 -1.77 4.10
N GLY A 102 -8.36 -2.28 4.13
CA GLY A 102 -9.56 -1.53 3.72
C GLY A 102 -9.76 -1.40 2.20
N ASN A 103 -8.93 -2.05 1.38
CA ASN A 103 -9.00 -2.01 -0.09
C ASN A 103 -9.26 -3.39 -0.70
N VAL A 104 -8.44 -4.38 -0.34
CA VAL A 104 -8.56 -5.77 -0.82
C VAL A 104 -8.85 -6.73 0.34
N PRO A 105 -9.47 -7.89 0.10
CA PRO A 105 -9.63 -8.93 1.12
C PRO A 105 -8.26 -9.43 1.60
N LEU A 106 -8.14 -9.67 2.91
CA LEU A 106 -6.91 -10.12 3.55
C LEU A 106 -7.23 -11.28 4.50
N ARG A 107 -6.44 -12.36 4.43
CA ARG A 107 -6.55 -13.52 5.32
C ARG A 107 -5.19 -13.88 5.92
N LEU A 108 -4.58 -12.92 6.62
CA LEU A 108 -3.18 -13.00 7.06
C LEU A 108 -2.86 -14.24 7.89
N HIS A 109 -3.76 -14.62 8.79
CA HIS A 109 -3.61 -15.84 9.60
C HIS A 109 -3.67 -17.10 8.74
N ASP A 110 -4.69 -17.23 7.89
CA ASP A 110 -4.86 -18.39 7.00
C ASP A 110 -3.68 -18.52 6.02
N TRP A 111 -3.21 -17.39 5.48
CA TRP A 111 -2.05 -17.30 4.58
C TRP A 111 -0.69 -17.45 5.29
N GLN A 112 -0.70 -17.74 6.59
CA GLN A 112 0.49 -18.02 7.39
C GLN A 112 1.49 -16.84 7.47
N VAL A 113 1.10 -15.62 7.09
CA VAL A 113 1.95 -14.41 7.15
C VAL A 113 2.57 -14.28 8.53
N ASP A 114 3.87 -14.00 8.66
CA ASP A 114 4.53 -13.91 9.97
C ASP A 114 4.13 -12.63 10.71
N PHE A 115 4.17 -11.51 10.00
CA PHE A 115 3.76 -10.21 10.51
C PHE A 115 3.30 -9.27 9.38
N ALA A 116 2.55 -8.25 9.74
CA ALA A 116 2.22 -7.17 8.81
C ALA A 116 2.02 -5.86 9.55
N CYS A 117 2.14 -4.74 8.84
CA CYS A 117 1.82 -3.42 9.38
C CYS A 117 1.00 -2.62 8.36
N TRP A 118 0.23 -1.64 8.81
CA TRP A 118 -0.50 -0.74 7.93
C TRP A 118 -0.76 0.60 8.59
N CYS A 119 -0.98 1.61 7.76
CA CYS A 119 -1.56 2.88 8.19
C CYS A 119 -3.11 2.82 8.20
N THR A 120 -3.75 3.65 9.01
CA THR A 120 -5.22 3.74 9.05
C THR A 120 -5.78 5.00 8.36
N TYR A 121 -4.91 5.91 7.92
CA TYR A 121 -5.30 7.19 7.31
C TYR A 121 -5.52 7.16 5.79
N LYS A 122 -5.32 6.00 5.14
CA LYS A 122 -5.59 5.78 3.72
C LYS A 122 -7.03 5.26 3.54
N TYR A 123 -7.21 4.06 3.01
CA TYR A 123 -8.53 3.48 2.75
C TYR A 123 -9.37 3.33 4.03
N LEU A 124 -8.72 3.14 5.17
CA LEU A 124 -9.38 3.05 6.48
C LEU A 124 -9.82 4.41 7.05
N ASN A 125 -9.76 5.53 6.32
CA ASN A 125 -10.44 6.81 6.63
C ASN A 125 -10.30 7.34 8.08
N SER A 126 -9.17 7.09 8.76
CA SER A 126 -9.06 7.35 10.21
C SER A 126 -8.45 8.71 10.58
N GLY A 127 -8.40 9.64 9.63
CA GLY A 127 -7.83 10.98 9.81
C GLY A 127 -6.31 11.04 9.59
N PRO A 128 -5.74 12.24 9.37
CA PRO A 128 -4.34 12.43 9.00
C PRO A 128 -3.39 11.97 10.12
N GLY A 129 -2.36 11.18 9.77
CA GLY A 129 -1.36 10.73 10.74
C GLY A 129 -1.91 9.88 11.89
N SER A 130 -3.07 9.24 11.70
CA SER A 130 -3.73 8.42 12.71
C SER A 130 -2.91 7.17 13.07
N VAL A 131 -3.41 6.38 14.03
CA VAL A 131 -2.74 5.18 14.54
C VAL A 131 -2.38 4.20 13.42
N GLY A 132 -1.28 3.47 13.58
CA GLY A 132 -0.99 2.30 12.74
C GLY A 132 -1.71 1.05 13.24
N GLY A 133 -1.71 0.01 12.42
CA GLY A 133 -2.03 -1.35 12.83
C GLY A 133 -0.85 -2.27 12.61
N ALA A 134 -0.77 -3.31 13.44
CA ALA A 134 0.20 -4.39 13.32
C ALA A 134 -0.49 -5.73 13.51
N PHE A 135 -0.09 -6.70 12.71
CA PHE A 135 -0.45 -8.10 12.83
C PHE A 135 0.81 -8.90 13.16
N ILE A 136 0.69 -9.81 14.12
CA ILE A 136 1.71 -10.79 14.47
C ILE A 136 1.02 -12.13 14.49
N HIS A 137 1.52 -13.10 13.72
CA HIS A 137 0.94 -14.44 13.72
C HIS A 137 1.04 -15.06 15.11
N GLU A 138 0.00 -15.79 15.52
CA GLU A 138 -0.06 -16.38 16.86
C GLU A 138 1.12 -17.32 17.21
N ARG A 139 1.77 -17.90 16.20
CA ARG A 139 2.93 -18.78 16.35
C ARG A 139 4.13 -18.06 16.98
N HIS A 140 4.19 -16.73 16.84
CA HIS A 140 5.28 -15.88 17.35
C HIS A 140 4.98 -15.29 18.73
N LEU A 141 3.79 -15.51 19.29
CA LEU A 141 3.40 -14.91 20.58
C LEU A 141 4.19 -15.47 21.77
N LYS A 142 4.71 -16.69 21.64
CA LYS A 142 5.54 -17.36 22.66
C LYS A 142 7.03 -17.42 22.29
N SER A 143 7.46 -16.71 21.24
CA SER A 143 8.87 -16.71 20.83
C SER A 143 9.73 -15.83 21.74
N ASP A 144 11.02 -16.13 21.79
CA ASP A 144 12.05 -15.31 22.43
C ASP A 144 12.62 -14.22 21.50
N LEU A 145 11.86 -13.81 20.47
CA LEU A 145 12.25 -12.73 19.57
C LEU A 145 12.59 -11.46 20.37
N PRO A 146 13.68 -10.73 20.03
CA PRO A 146 13.97 -9.45 20.64
C PRO A 146 12.82 -8.46 20.43
N ARG A 147 12.32 -7.88 21.53
CA ARG A 147 11.27 -6.86 21.50
C ARG A 147 11.83 -5.57 22.08
N PHE A 148 11.51 -4.45 21.45
CA PHE A 148 11.62 -3.16 22.14
C PHE A 148 10.51 -3.11 23.19
N ALA A 149 10.81 -3.60 24.40
CA ALA A 149 9.84 -3.70 25.48
C ALA A 149 9.44 -2.31 25.98
N GLY A 150 8.14 -2.14 26.26
CA GLY A 150 7.63 -0.97 26.93
C GLY A 150 6.46 -1.34 27.85
N TRP A 151 6.15 -0.47 28.80
CA TRP A 151 5.19 -0.75 29.88
C TRP A 151 3.77 -1.12 29.38
N TRP A 152 3.40 -0.72 28.16
CA TRP A 152 2.10 -1.12 27.58
C TRP A 152 2.08 -2.49 26.92
N GLY A 153 3.24 -3.08 26.63
CA GLY A 153 3.37 -4.47 26.22
C GLY A 153 3.36 -5.45 27.40
N HIS A 154 3.52 -4.94 28.63
CA HIS A 154 3.51 -5.73 29.85
C HIS A 154 2.08 -6.19 30.22
N ASP A 155 1.99 -7.37 30.85
CA ASP A 155 0.75 -7.97 31.36
C ASP A 155 -0.13 -6.95 32.09
N LYS A 156 -1.37 -6.78 31.59
CA LYS A 156 -2.36 -5.84 32.13
C LYS A 156 -2.62 -6.03 33.62
N LYS A 157 -2.54 -7.25 34.14
CA LYS A 157 -2.81 -7.56 35.56
C LYS A 157 -1.74 -7.02 36.49
N THR A 158 -0.49 -6.99 36.04
CA THR A 158 0.67 -6.63 36.87
C THR A 158 1.33 -5.32 36.46
N ARG A 159 0.91 -4.71 35.34
CA ARG A 159 1.49 -3.48 34.77
C ARG A 159 1.71 -2.36 35.78
N PHE A 160 0.73 -2.12 36.65
CA PHE A 160 0.77 -1.04 37.63
C PHE A 160 1.45 -1.42 38.95
N LEU A 161 1.94 -2.66 39.10
CA LEU A 161 2.85 -3.04 40.19
C LEU A 161 4.25 -2.46 39.97
N MET A 162 4.58 -2.02 38.74
CA MET A 162 5.85 -1.37 38.38
C MET A 162 7.10 -2.16 38.80
N GLY A 163 7.02 -3.48 38.72
CA GLY A 163 8.17 -4.37 38.97
C GLY A 163 9.25 -4.23 37.89
N PRO A 164 10.50 -4.65 38.18
CA PRO A 164 11.62 -4.54 37.24
C PRO A 164 11.55 -5.55 36.09
N GLU A 165 10.80 -6.64 36.26
CA GLU A 165 10.68 -7.73 35.28
C GLU A 165 9.61 -7.44 34.23
N PHE A 166 9.95 -7.63 32.95
CA PHE A 166 9.00 -7.49 31.85
C PHE A 166 8.33 -8.83 31.52
N ASN A 167 7.02 -8.91 31.72
CA ASN A 167 6.19 -10.05 31.31
C ASN A 167 5.32 -9.62 30.11
N PRO A 168 5.67 -10.00 28.85
CA PRO A 168 4.92 -9.60 27.67
C PRO A 168 3.53 -10.22 27.66
N MET A 169 2.53 -9.46 27.19
CA MET A 169 1.21 -10.04 26.91
C MET A 169 1.29 -11.11 25.82
N PRO A 170 0.55 -12.24 25.94
CA PRO A 170 0.56 -13.32 24.96
C PRO A 170 -0.35 -13.01 23.76
N THR A 171 -0.29 -11.77 23.26
CA THR A 171 -1.02 -11.25 22.11
C THR A 171 -0.12 -10.28 21.35
N ALA A 172 -0.55 -9.78 20.18
CA ALA A 172 0.19 -8.75 19.46
C ALA A 172 0.43 -7.48 20.30
N GLU A 173 -0.38 -7.24 21.33
CA GLU A 173 -0.19 -6.13 22.28
C GLU A 173 1.15 -6.22 23.02
N GLY A 174 1.78 -7.40 23.13
CA GLY A 174 3.12 -7.57 23.72
C GLY A 174 4.23 -6.79 22.99
N TRP A 175 3.97 -6.33 21.77
CA TRP A 175 4.86 -5.49 20.97
C TRP A 175 4.58 -3.98 21.11
N GLN A 176 3.59 -3.60 21.91
CA GLN A 176 3.28 -2.20 22.18
C GLN A 176 4.28 -1.59 23.18
N VAL A 177 4.84 -0.43 22.84
CA VAL A 177 5.81 0.24 23.72
C VAL A 177 5.11 1.16 24.73
N SER A 178 4.28 2.08 24.22
CA SER A 178 3.69 3.19 24.99
C SER A 178 2.17 3.15 25.02
N ASN A 179 1.56 3.99 25.85
CA ASN A 179 0.10 4.10 25.93
C ASN A 179 -0.55 4.48 24.60
N ALA A 180 -1.79 4.03 24.40
CA ALA A 180 -2.52 4.29 23.16
C ALA A 180 -2.89 5.79 23.03
N PRO A 181 -2.81 6.38 21.83
CA PRO A 181 -3.27 7.74 21.56
C PRO A 181 -4.81 7.75 21.44
N VAL A 182 -5.48 7.95 22.57
CA VAL A 182 -6.95 7.76 22.73
C VAL A 182 -7.78 8.50 21.67
N LEU A 183 -7.44 9.74 21.31
CA LEU A 183 -8.19 10.51 20.33
C LEU A 183 -8.15 9.89 18.92
N ASN A 184 -6.96 9.48 18.46
CA ASN A 184 -6.82 8.82 17.16
C ASN A 184 -7.51 7.45 17.16
N MET A 185 -7.47 6.73 18.27
CA MET A 185 -8.20 5.46 18.43
C MET A 185 -9.71 5.65 18.35
N ALA A 186 -10.26 6.72 18.91
CA ALA A 186 -11.69 7.02 18.84
C ALA A 186 -12.15 7.31 17.40
N ILE A 187 -11.36 8.09 16.64
CA ILE A 187 -11.64 8.34 15.22
C ILE A 187 -11.54 7.03 14.41
N HIS A 188 -10.49 6.23 14.67
CA HIS A 188 -10.31 4.95 14.01
C HIS A 188 -11.49 4.00 14.26
N PHE A 189 -11.99 3.95 15.49
CA PHE A 189 -13.17 3.15 15.86
C PHE A 189 -14.42 3.52 15.04
N LEU A 190 -14.69 4.82 14.84
CA LEU A 190 -15.81 5.28 14.02
C LEU A 190 -15.65 4.88 12.55
N SER A 191 -14.43 4.94 12.01
CA SER A 191 -14.17 4.45 10.65
C SER A 191 -14.37 2.93 10.55
N LEU A 192 -13.80 2.14 11.46
CA LEU A 192 -13.97 0.68 11.45
C LEU A 192 -15.45 0.27 11.57
N THR A 193 -16.26 1.01 12.33
CA THR A 193 -17.71 0.77 12.40
C THR A 193 -18.37 0.87 11.03
N GLN A 194 -17.95 1.81 10.17
CA GLN A 194 -18.44 1.90 8.79
C GLN A 194 -18.02 0.69 7.96
N PHE A 195 -16.76 0.23 8.11
CA PHE A 195 -16.27 -0.97 7.42
C PHE A 195 -17.00 -2.24 7.84
N VAL A 196 -17.29 -2.41 9.14
CA VAL A 196 -18.06 -3.54 9.67
C VAL A 196 -19.49 -3.52 9.10
N ASN A 197 -20.13 -2.36 9.07
CA ASN A 197 -21.47 -2.21 8.51
C ASN A 197 -21.49 -2.44 6.98
N ALA A 198 -20.49 -1.93 6.27
CA ALA A 198 -20.39 -2.05 4.82
C ALA A 198 -19.99 -3.46 4.36
N GLY A 199 -19.12 -4.16 5.10
CA GLY A 199 -18.58 -5.47 4.78
C GLY A 199 -17.52 -5.43 3.68
N MET A 200 -16.34 -6.04 3.91
CA MET A 200 -15.22 -6.02 2.96
C MET A 200 -15.56 -6.68 1.61
N GLU A 201 -16.34 -7.76 1.60
CA GLU A 201 -16.72 -8.43 0.35
C GLU A 201 -17.57 -7.53 -0.55
N ARG A 202 -18.59 -6.87 0.00
CA ARG A 202 -19.43 -5.91 -0.77
C ARG A 202 -18.62 -4.71 -1.26
N LEU A 203 -17.70 -4.21 -0.43
CA LEU A 203 -16.78 -3.14 -0.83
C LEU A 203 -15.89 -3.60 -1.99
N ARG A 204 -15.35 -4.84 -1.93
CA ARG A 204 -14.54 -5.42 -3.00
C ARG A 204 -15.34 -5.61 -4.29
N GLU A 205 -16.55 -6.16 -4.22
CA GLU A 205 -17.45 -6.30 -5.37
C GLU A 205 -17.71 -4.96 -6.07
N LYS A 206 -18.06 -3.92 -5.29
CA LYS A 206 -18.25 -2.56 -5.84
C LYS A 206 -16.95 -2.00 -6.41
N SER A 207 -15.81 -2.21 -5.75
CA SER A 207 -14.49 -1.75 -6.20
C SER A 207 -14.13 -2.32 -7.57
N LEU A 208 -14.36 -3.62 -7.79
CA LEU A 208 -14.13 -4.28 -9.09
C LEU A 208 -14.91 -3.61 -10.21
N LEU A 209 -16.20 -3.37 -10.01
CA LEU A 209 -17.07 -2.69 -10.97
C LEU A 209 -16.65 -1.23 -11.21
N LEU A 210 -16.40 -0.50 -10.13
CA LEU A 210 -16.11 0.94 -10.18
C LEU A 210 -14.77 1.23 -10.85
N THR A 211 -13.73 0.48 -10.49
CA THR A 211 -12.40 0.61 -11.10
C THR A 211 -12.39 0.05 -12.53
N GLY A 212 -13.13 -1.02 -12.81
CA GLY A 212 -13.32 -1.50 -14.18
C GLY A 212 -14.02 -0.47 -15.08
N TYR A 213 -15.03 0.24 -14.55
CA TYR A 213 -15.67 1.34 -15.28
C TYR A 213 -14.71 2.51 -15.52
N ALA A 214 -13.91 2.88 -14.52
CA ALA A 214 -12.90 3.94 -14.67
C ALA A 214 -11.84 3.57 -15.72
N GLU A 215 -11.39 2.31 -15.73
CA GLU A 215 -10.48 1.78 -16.75
C GLU A 215 -11.08 1.89 -18.16
N ALA A 216 -12.35 1.51 -18.33
CA ALA A 216 -13.05 1.63 -19.62
C ALA A 216 -13.15 3.08 -20.09
N VAL A 217 -13.54 4.00 -19.20
CA VAL A 217 -13.63 5.45 -19.48
C VAL A 217 -12.27 6.02 -19.92
N ILE A 218 -11.19 5.68 -19.23
CA ILE A 218 -9.83 6.13 -19.58
C ILE A 218 -9.45 5.66 -20.98
N LYS A 219 -9.68 4.38 -21.30
CA LYS A 219 -9.36 3.80 -22.60
C LYS A 219 -10.18 4.45 -23.73
N GLU A 220 -11.49 4.61 -23.52
CA GLU A 220 -12.39 5.22 -24.50
C GLU A 220 -12.00 6.68 -24.80
N VAL A 221 -11.83 7.50 -23.76
CA VAL A 221 -11.47 8.92 -23.91
C VAL A 221 -10.07 9.07 -24.51
N GLY A 222 -9.11 8.25 -24.11
CA GLY A 222 -7.76 8.22 -24.70
C GLY A 222 -7.81 7.91 -26.20
N ALA A 223 -8.54 6.87 -26.60
CA ALA A 223 -8.72 6.49 -28.00
C ALA A 223 -9.40 7.59 -28.82
N LYS A 224 -10.48 8.19 -28.30
CA LYS A 224 -11.23 9.28 -28.95
C LYS A 224 -10.36 10.49 -29.26
N HIS A 225 -9.40 10.81 -28.41
CA HIS A 225 -8.50 11.96 -28.56
C HIS A 225 -7.13 11.62 -29.17
N GLY A 226 -6.89 10.36 -29.56
CA GLY A 226 -5.60 9.91 -30.08
C GLY A 226 -4.45 10.11 -29.08
N VAL A 227 -4.73 9.96 -27.78
CA VAL A 227 -3.74 10.09 -26.70
C VAL A 227 -3.47 8.72 -26.11
N ASN A 228 -2.19 8.32 -26.07
CA ASN A 228 -1.78 7.10 -25.40
C ASN A 228 -1.83 7.30 -23.87
N LEU A 229 -2.94 6.86 -23.27
CA LEU A 229 -3.12 6.75 -21.82
C LEU A 229 -2.85 5.30 -21.42
N GLU A 230 -1.59 5.01 -21.11
CA GLU A 230 -1.17 3.68 -20.70
C GLU A 230 -1.50 3.44 -19.23
N ILE A 231 -2.32 2.43 -18.95
CA ILE A 231 -2.61 2.00 -17.58
C ILE A 231 -1.55 0.96 -17.17
N ILE A 232 -0.66 1.33 -16.26
CA ILE A 232 0.42 0.45 -15.78
C ILE A 232 -0.02 -0.47 -14.64
N THR A 233 -1.21 -0.22 -14.08
CA THR A 233 -1.84 -1.14 -13.12
C THR A 233 -2.24 -2.43 -13.84
N PRO A 234 -2.05 -3.62 -13.23
CA PRO A 234 -2.45 -4.89 -13.85
C PRO A 234 -3.89 -4.87 -14.38
N ALA A 235 -4.06 -5.33 -15.62
CA ALA A 235 -5.38 -5.41 -16.26
C ALA A 235 -6.28 -6.46 -15.61
N ASP A 236 -5.70 -7.53 -15.07
CA ASP A 236 -6.42 -8.55 -14.31
C ASP A 236 -6.97 -7.93 -13.00
N PRO A 237 -8.30 -7.86 -12.82
CA PRO A 237 -8.90 -7.30 -11.61
C PRO A 237 -8.51 -8.04 -10.32
N ALA A 238 -8.12 -9.32 -10.41
CA ALA A 238 -7.62 -10.08 -9.26
C ALA A 238 -6.24 -9.59 -8.78
N GLN A 239 -5.47 -8.93 -9.64
CA GLN A 239 -4.11 -8.44 -9.36
C GLN A 239 -4.05 -6.93 -9.10
N ARG A 240 -5.18 -6.31 -8.73
CA ARG A 240 -5.22 -4.89 -8.34
C ARG A 240 -6.26 -4.57 -7.28
N GLY A 241 -6.02 -3.47 -6.57
CA GLY A 241 -7.02 -2.80 -5.73
C GLY A 241 -7.92 -1.85 -6.53
N CYS A 242 -8.42 -0.81 -5.87
CA CYS A 242 -9.22 0.23 -6.53
C CYS A 242 -8.39 1.28 -7.31
N GLN A 243 -7.06 1.26 -7.15
CA GLN A 243 -6.14 2.19 -7.79
C GLN A 243 -6.00 1.91 -9.30
N LEU A 244 -5.87 2.96 -10.10
CA LEU A 244 -5.32 2.95 -11.45
C LEU A 244 -4.18 3.97 -11.54
N SER A 245 -3.06 3.53 -12.10
CA SER A 245 -1.90 4.36 -12.40
C SER A 245 -1.76 4.49 -13.90
N VAL A 246 -1.71 5.73 -14.38
CA VAL A 246 -1.81 6.05 -15.80
C VAL A 246 -0.61 6.89 -16.23
N ILE A 247 0.10 6.45 -17.26
CA ILE A 247 1.10 7.24 -17.97
C ILE A 247 0.41 7.89 -19.17
N ALA A 248 0.30 9.22 -19.14
CA ALA A 248 -0.15 9.98 -20.30
C ALA A 248 1.05 10.40 -21.14
N HIS A 249 1.41 9.59 -22.15
CA HIS A 249 2.61 9.79 -22.96
C HIS A 249 2.63 11.17 -23.62
N GLY A 250 3.69 11.94 -23.35
CA GLY A 250 3.86 13.32 -23.84
C GLY A 250 2.94 14.37 -23.20
N LYS A 251 2.02 13.99 -22.28
CA LYS A 251 1.01 14.88 -21.70
C LYS A 251 0.90 14.83 -20.18
N GLY A 252 1.63 13.95 -19.49
CA GLY A 252 1.51 13.67 -18.05
C GLY A 252 1.27 14.88 -17.15
N LYS A 253 2.27 15.74 -16.96
CA LYS A 253 2.17 16.84 -15.97
C LYS A 253 1.10 17.86 -16.35
N LEU A 254 0.98 18.17 -17.64
CA LEU A 254 -0.04 19.06 -18.17
C LEU A 254 -1.46 18.50 -17.93
N LEU A 255 -1.67 17.21 -18.17
CA LEU A 255 -2.96 16.56 -17.95
C LEU A 255 -3.32 16.55 -16.47
N TYR A 256 -2.36 16.21 -15.59
CA TYR A 256 -2.53 16.31 -14.14
C TYR A 256 -2.99 17.72 -13.73
N ASP A 257 -2.26 18.76 -14.15
CA ASP A 257 -2.57 20.14 -13.75
C ASP A 257 -3.95 20.59 -14.25
N ARG A 258 -4.38 20.13 -15.43
CA ARG A 258 -5.72 20.40 -15.97
C ARG A 258 -6.82 19.65 -15.20
N LEU A 259 -6.61 18.37 -14.87
CA LEU A 259 -7.55 17.60 -14.06
C LEU A 259 -7.77 18.25 -12.68
N THR A 260 -6.68 18.73 -12.05
CA THR A 260 -6.77 19.47 -10.79
C THR A 260 -7.56 20.77 -10.94
N GLN A 261 -7.44 21.49 -12.06
CA GLN A 261 -8.23 22.69 -12.34
C GLN A 261 -9.72 22.39 -12.58
N GLU A 262 -10.04 21.18 -13.04
CA GLU A 262 -11.41 20.66 -13.13
C GLU A 262 -11.89 20.02 -11.82
N TYR A 263 -11.21 20.29 -10.71
CA TYR A 263 -11.53 19.79 -9.36
C TYR A 263 -11.51 18.27 -9.23
N VAL A 264 -10.79 17.56 -10.13
CA VAL A 264 -10.55 16.13 -10.01
C VAL A 264 -9.31 15.92 -9.14
N SER A 265 -9.52 15.35 -7.95
CA SER A 265 -8.42 15.00 -7.04
C SER A 265 -7.72 13.72 -7.51
N VAL A 266 -6.53 13.88 -8.08
CA VAL A 266 -5.63 12.82 -8.51
C VAL A 266 -4.24 13.07 -7.92
N ASP A 267 -3.40 12.04 -7.88
CA ASP A 267 -2.05 12.11 -7.33
C ASP A 267 -1.00 12.09 -8.47
N TRP A 268 0.03 12.92 -8.36
CA TRP A 268 1.13 12.97 -9.31
C TRP A 268 2.33 12.22 -8.76
N ARG A 269 2.82 11.24 -9.53
CA ARG A 269 4.02 10.47 -9.21
C ARG A 269 5.05 10.65 -10.30
N ALA A 270 6.15 11.30 -9.93
CA ALA A 270 7.27 11.49 -10.84
C ALA A 270 7.79 10.13 -11.38
N PRO A 271 8.25 10.08 -12.63
CA PRO A 271 8.35 11.22 -13.55
C PRO A 271 7.05 11.53 -14.32
N ASN A 272 6.09 10.61 -14.45
CA ASN A 272 5.03 10.73 -15.45
C ASN A 272 3.70 10.01 -15.12
N VAL A 273 3.49 9.54 -13.89
CA VAL A 273 2.28 8.79 -13.51
C VAL A 273 1.25 9.68 -12.85
N ILE A 274 0.01 9.58 -13.33
CA ILE A 274 -1.20 10.10 -12.69
C ILE A 274 -1.90 8.93 -12.04
N ARG A 275 -2.18 9.03 -10.74
CA ARG A 275 -2.85 7.99 -9.98
C ARG A 275 -4.24 8.46 -9.55
N LEU A 276 -5.22 7.60 -9.78
CA LEU A 276 -6.59 7.75 -9.29
C LEU A 276 -7.02 6.47 -8.58
N ALA A 277 -7.92 6.59 -7.60
CA ALA A 277 -8.42 5.44 -6.85
C ALA A 277 -9.88 5.68 -6.47
N PRO A 278 -10.85 5.37 -7.35
CA PRO A 278 -12.26 5.49 -7.02
C PRO A 278 -12.61 4.44 -5.95
N VAL A 279 -12.80 4.88 -4.70
CA VAL A 279 -13.00 3.97 -3.57
C VAL A 279 -14.48 3.61 -3.40
N PRO A 280 -14.79 2.34 -3.11
CA PRO A 280 -16.18 1.86 -3.04
C PRO A 280 -16.99 2.47 -1.89
N MET A 281 -16.34 2.95 -0.82
CA MET A 281 -17.03 3.48 0.35
C MET A 281 -17.85 4.74 0.03
N TYR A 282 -17.28 5.67 -0.74
CA TYR A 282 -17.87 6.99 -0.94
C TYR A 282 -17.78 7.53 -2.37
N ASN A 283 -17.15 6.83 -3.31
CA ASN A 283 -17.27 7.17 -4.73
C ASN A 283 -18.44 6.41 -5.39
N SER A 284 -19.04 7.08 -6.35
CA SER A 284 -20.16 6.59 -7.15
C SER A 284 -19.72 6.35 -8.60
N PHE A 285 -20.52 5.57 -9.34
CA PHE A 285 -20.34 5.45 -10.80
C PHE A 285 -20.51 6.80 -11.49
N GLU A 286 -21.36 7.68 -10.96
CA GLU A 286 -21.51 9.04 -11.48
C GLU A 286 -20.23 9.87 -11.33
N ASP A 287 -19.47 9.70 -10.25
CA ASP A 287 -18.16 10.36 -10.10
C ASP A 287 -17.18 9.93 -11.20
N VAL A 288 -17.18 8.63 -11.56
CA VAL A 288 -16.35 8.11 -12.65
C VAL A 288 -16.81 8.63 -14.00
N TYR A 289 -18.12 8.76 -14.23
CA TYR A 289 -18.68 9.38 -15.43
C TYR A 289 -18.25 10.85 -15.53
N ARG A 290 -18.41 11.64 -14.46
CA ARG A 290 -17.99 13.05 -14.40
C ARG A 290 -16.48 13.19 -14.59
N PHE A 291 -15.69 12.28 -14.04
CA PHE A 291 -14.26 12.19 -14.32
C PHE A 291 -13.99 12.00 -15.82
N GLY A 292 -14.72 11.12 -16.50
CA GLY A 292 -14.61 10.94 -17.95
C GLY A 292 -14.87 12.22 -18.73
N GLN A 293 -15.91 12.98 -18.35
CA GLN A 293 -16.21 14.28 -18.96
C GLN A 293 -15.09 15.31 -18.74
N ALA A 294 -14.53 15.36 -17.52
CA ALA A 294 -13.39 16.21 -17.22
C ALA A 294 -12.15 15.79 -18.03
N LEU A 295 -11.85 14.50 -18.10
CA LEU A 295 -10.75 13.95 -18.89
C LEU A 295 -10.88 14.33 -20.36
N GLU A 296 -12.07 14.19 -20.94
CA GLU A 296 -12.36 14.57 -22.32
C GLU A 296 -12.09 16.06 -22.57
N LYS A 297 -12.60 16.93 -21.69
CA LYS A 297 -12.36 18.37 -21.73
C LYS A 297 -10.86 18.69 -21.64
N CYS A 298 -10.13 18.05 -20.73
CA CYS A 298 -8.71 18.26 -20.54
C CYS A 298 -7.87 17.84 -21.75
N LEU A 299 -8.29 16.80 -22.50
CA LEU A 299 -7.61 16.33 -23.71
C LEU A 299 -8.01 17.10 -24.99
N GLY A 300 -9.24 17.59 -25.07
CA GLY A 300 -9.80 18.29 -26.25
C GLY A 300 -9.49 19.79 -26.33
N GLY A 301 -9.18 20.46 -25.22
CA GLY A 301 -8.96 21.92 -25.21
C GLY A 301 -7.67 22.37 -25.90
N LYS A 302 -7.79 23.16 -27.00
CA LYS A 302 -6.73 24.06 -27.50
C LYS A 302 -6.53 25.21 -26.49
N MET A 303 -5.28 25.57 -26.20
CA MET A 303 -4.97 26.61 -25.21
C MET A 303 -5.50 27.98 -25.64
N ASN A 304 -6.20 28.68 -24.75
CA ASN A 304 -5.96 30.10 -24.60
C ASN A 304 -4.72 30.25 -23.71
N ALA A 305 -3.59 30.63 -24.31
CA ALA A 305 -2.46 31.15 -23.56
C ALA A 305 -2.88 32.52 -22.98
N GLY A 306 -3.57 32.51 -21.85
CA GLY A 306 -4.03 33.69 -21.14
C GLY A 306 -3.28 33.86 -19.84
N ASN A 307 -2.47 34.91 -19.75
CA ASN A 307 -1.90 35.47 -18.52
C ASN A 307 -2.91 35.48 -17.37
N GLY A 308 -2.48 35.08 -16.18
CA GLY A 308 -3.28 35.16 -14.96
C GLY A 308 -2.51 34.74 -13.72
N ASP A 309 -1.60 35.61 -13.30
CA ASP A 309 -1.24 35.89 -11.90
C ASP A 309 -1.62 34.82 -10.86
N ARG A 310 -0.74 33.83 -10.65
CA ARG A 310 -0.82 32.97 -9.45
C ARG A 310 -0.07 33.66 -8.32
N ARG A 311 -0.82 34.38 -7.49
CA ARG A 311 -0.41 34.62 -6.10
C ARG A 311 -0.12 33.28 -5.45
N ILE A 312 1.15 33.07 -5.15
CA ILE A 312 1.66 32.00 -4.31
C ILE A 312 1.11 32.27 -2.90
N MET A 313 0.18 31.44 -2.44
CA MET A 313 -0.02 31.19 -1.02
C MET A 313 0.06 29.68 -0.84
N THR A 314 1.29 29.19 -0.74
CA THR A 314 1.59 27.90 -0.12
C THR A 314 1.34 28.08 1.38
N GLY A 315 0.33 27.41 1.91
CA GLY A 315 0.09 27.23 3.33
C GLY A 315 0.13 25.74 3.64
N GLU A 316 0.97 25.41 4.61
CA GLU A 316 1.19 24.17 5.38
C GLU A 316 0.13 23.06 5.29
#